data_AF-A0A4R4BS11-F1
#
_entry.id   AF-A0A4R4BS11-F1
#
_cell.length_a   1.000
_cell.length_b   1.000
_cell.length_c   1.000
_cell.angle_alpha   90.00
_cell.angle_beta   90.00
_cell.angle_gamma   90.00
#
_symmetry.space_group_name_H-M   'P 1'
#
loop_
_entity.id
_entity.type
_entity.pdbx_description
1 polymer ?
#
loop_
_entity_poly.entity_id
_entity_poly.type
_entity_poly.pdbx_seq_one_letter_code
_entity_poly.pdbx_strand_id
1 'polypeptide(L)'
;MQYDDTMTGVEHFLSELHRLEQQKGSFTEKNLRWVYEQCAALLKSTFGSVVVDELFSYWKDTYGVREPPQWLMLGYLTAFLCREYEESTMPLSVQDFEEIRLTLDSAADEIDIGVLTELYNFFVEKGYF
;
A
#
# COMPACT_ATOMS: atom_id res chain seq x y z
N MET A 1 -14.32 21.98 -22.13
CA MET A 1 -13.47 21.70 -20.96
C MET A 1 -14.28 20.87 -20.00
N GLN A 2 -14.26 19.54 -20.18
CA GLN A 2 -14.68 18.63 -19.12
C GLN A 2 -13.49 18.55 -18.18
N TYR A 3 -13.71 18.85 -16.91
CA TYR A 3 -12.76 18.48 -15.87
C TYR A 3 -12.80 16.96 -15.80
N ASP A 4 -11.68 16.30 -16.10
CA ASP A 4 -11.48 14.89 -15.80
C ASP A 4 -11.46 14.75 -14.28
N ASP A 5 -12.63 14.47 -13.71
CA ASP A 5 -12.83 14.28 -12.26
C ASP A 5 -12.78 12.77 -11.95
N THR A 6 -11.78 12.09 -12.50
CA THR A 6 -11.47 10.69 -12.14
C THR A 6 -10.18 10.69 -11.34
N MET A 7 -10.26 11.13 -10.08
CA MET A 7 -9.24 10.76 -9.09
C MET A 7 -9.12 9.23 -9.11
N THR A 8 -7.91 8.72 -9.22
CA THR A 8 -7.68 7.27 -9.13
C THR A 8 -8.07 6.79 -7.71
N GLY A 9 -8.36 5.50 -7.58
CA GLY A 9 -8.70 4.92 -6.26
C GLY A 9 -7.58 5.13 -5.24
N VAL A 10 -6.32 5.13 -5.69
CA VAL A 10 -5.13 5.36 -4.86
C VAL A 10 -5.02 6.82 -4.46
N GLU A 11 -5.23 7.78 -5.38
CA GLU A 11 -5.22 9.22 -5.05
C GLU A 11 -6.26 9.57 -3.98
N HIS A 12 -7.48 9.02 -4.10
CA HIS A 12 -8.52 9.20 -3.09
C HIS A 12 -8.11 8.60 -1.74
N PHE A 13 -7.52 7.40 -1.75
CA PHE A 13 -7.03 6.77 -0.53
C PHE A 13 -5.92 7.59 0.15
N LEU A 14 -4.92 8.05 -0.62
CA LEU A 14 -3.84 8.90 -0.12
C LEU A 14 -4.35 10.21 0.48
N SER A 15 -5.31 10.87 -0.18
CA SER A 15 -5.94 12.10 0.31
C SER A 15 -6.60 11.89 1.68
N GLU A 16 -7.35 10.80 1.85
CA GLU A 16 -7.99 10.49 3.13
C GLU A 16 -6.99 10.09 4.23
N LEU A 17 -5.93 9.35 3.90
CA LEU A 17 -4.85 9.04 4.85
C LEU A 17 -4.14 10.33 5.30
N HIS A 18 -3.88 11.26 4.38
CA HIS A 18 -3.31 12.55 4.70
C HIS A 18 -4.21 13.36 5.65
N ARG A 19 -5.53 13.33 5.40
CA ARG A 19 -6.54 13.94 6.29
C ARG A 19 -6.51 13.33 7.69
N LEU A 20 -6.32 12.02 7.81
CA LEU A 20 -6.19 11.32 9.10
C LEU A 20 -4.92 11.72 9.87
N GLU A 21 -3.78 11.86 9.18
CA GLU A 21 -2.53 12.34 9.80
C GLU A 21 -2.66 13.78 10.32
N GLN A 22 -3.25 14.67 9.52
CA GLN A 22 -3.43 16.08 9.91
C GLN A 22 -4.34 16.26 11.14
N GLN A 23 -5.32 15.38 11.32
CA GLN A 23 -6.20 15.38 12.49
C GLN A 23 -5.50 14.89 13.76
N LYS A 24 -4.20 14.58 13.70
CA LYS A 24 -3.47 13.84 14.74
C LYS A 24 -4.27 12.61 15.17
N GLY A 25 -4.85 11.92 14.18
CA GLY A 25 -5.82 10.87 14.40
C GLY A 25 -5.25 9.86 15.39
N SER A 26 -5.91 9.70 16.53
CA SER A 26 -5.59 8.64 17.45
C SER A 26 -5.83 7.29 16.78
N PHE A 27 -5.04 6.30 17.18
CA PHE A 27 -5.21 4.90 16.80
C PHE A 27 -6.55 4.41 17.38
N THR A 28 -7.64 4.62 16.64
CA THR A 28 -8.98 4.13 17.00
C THR A 28 -9.31 2.89 16.16
N GLU A 29 -10.02 1.95 16.76
CA GLU A 29 -10.51 0.76 16.04
C GLU A 29 -11.32 1.13 14.80
N LYS A 30 -12.07 2.24 14.86
CA LYS A 30 -12.85 2.75 13.73
C LYS A 30 -11.96 3.15 12.56
N ASN A 31 -10.90 3.93 12.82
CA ASN A 31 -9.99 4.36 11.77
C ASN A 31 -9.25 3.17 11.16
N LEU A 32 -8.76 2.24 12.00
CA LEU A 32 -8.07 1.04 11.52
C LEU A 32 -8.95 0.19 10.61
N ARG A 33 -10.18 -0.07 11.04
CA ARG A 33 -11.13 -0.84 10.25
C ARG A 33 -11.40 -0.17 8.91
N TRP A 34 -11.66 1.13 8.91
CA TRP A 34 -11.93 1.87 7.68
C TRP A 34 -10.72 1.84 6.74
N VAL A 35 -9.51 2.09 7.26
CA VAL A 35 -8.27 2.07 6.45
C VAL A 35 -8.03 0.68 5.86
N TYR A 36 -8.22 -0.39 6.63
CA TYR A 36 -8.15 -1.76 6.14
C TYR A 36 -9.16 -2.01 5.02
N GLU A 37 -10.42 -1.61 5.20
CA GLU A 37 -11.48 -1.77 4.19
C GLU A 37 -11.14 -1.06 2.87
N GLN A 38 -10.54 0.14 2.92
CA GLN A 38 -10.08 0.85 1.72
C GLN A 38 -8.90 0.16 1.04
N CYS A 39 -7.88 -0.25 1.81
CA CYS A 39 -6.73 -1.00 1.28
C CYS A 39 -7.19 -2.31 0.60
N ALA A 40 -8.08 -3.05 1.27
CA ALA A 40 -8.65 -4.29 0.74
C ALA A 40 -9.43 -4.05 -0.56
N ALA A 41 -10.20 -2.95 -0.66
CA ALA A 41 -10.94 -2.63 -1.87
C ALA A 41 -10.03 -2.37 -3.08
N LEU A 42 -8.83 -1.83 -2.86
CA LEU A 42 -7.86 -1.55 -3.92
C LEU A 42 -7.09 -2.79 -4.38
N LEU A 43 -6.73 -3.68 -3.45
CA LEU A 43 -5.77 -4.76 -3.72
C LEU A 43 -6.41 -6.13 -3.91
N LYS A 44 -7.51 -6.44 -3.21
CA LYS A 44 -8.00 -7.82 -3.08
C LYS A 44 -8.42 -8.46 -4.41
N SER A 45 -8.88 -7.68 -5.38
CA SER A 45 -9.26 -8.19 -6.71
C SER A 45 -8.07 -8.69 -7.53
N THR A 46 -6.87 -8.14 -7.28
CA THR A 46 -5.66 -8.43 -8.05
C THR A 46 -4.71 -9.34 -7.28
N PHE A 47 -4.63 -9.16 -5.96
CA PHE A 47 -3.63 -9.81 -5.12
C PHE A 47 -4.20 -10.83 -4.12
N GLY A 48 -5.53 -10.96 -4.04
CA GLY A 48 -6.17 -11.82 -3.06
C GLY A 48 -6.14 -11.24 -1.64
N SER A 49 -6.63 -12.03 -0.67
CA SER A 49 -6.73 -11.55 0.73
C SER A 49 -5.41 -11.71 1.48
N VAL A 50 -4.59 -12.70 1.13
CA VAL A 50 -3.31 -12.98 1.80
C VAL A 50 -2.40 -11.75 1.73
N VAL A 51 -2.20 -11.18 0.55
CA VAL A 51 -1.38 -9.98 0.36
C VAL A 51 -1.92 -8.79 1.17
N VAL A 52 -3.24 -8.60 1.20
CA VAL A 52 -3.86 -7.50 1.96
C VAL A 52 -3.60 -7.67 3.46
N ASP A 53 -3.80 -8.88 3.98
CA ASP A 53 -3.67 -9.19 5.39
C ASP A 53 -2.21 -9.09 5.86
N GLU A 54 -1.26 -9.61 5.08
CA GLU A 54 0.17 -9.55 5.36
C GLU A 54 0.69 -8.10 5.30
N LEU A 55 0.35 -7.36 4.23
CA LEU A 55 0.77 -5.96 4.07
C LEU A 55 0.21 -5.07 5.18
N PHE A 56 -1.07 -5.24 5.54
CA PHE A 56 -1.68 -4.46 6.60
C PHE A 56 -1.11 -4.80 7.97
N SER A 57 -0.78 -6.07 8.22
CA SER A 57 -0.14 -6.52 9.46
C SER A 57 1.26 -5.92 9.58
N TYR A 58 2.07 -5.99 8.52
CA TYR A 58 3.38 -5.33 8.46
C TYR A 58 3.28 -3.83 8.73
N TRP A 59 2.36 -3.13 8.04
CA TRP A 59 2.19 -1.69 8.28
C TRP A 59 1.81 -1.40 9.73
N LYS A 60 0.88 -2.18 10.30
CA LYS A 60 0.42 -1.99 11.68
C LYS A 60 1.57 -2.14 12.66
N ASP A 61 2.42 -3.13 12.49
CA ASP A 61 3.51 -3.45 13.40
C ASP A 61 4.71 -2.50 13.24
N THR A 62 4.94 -1.97 12.04
CA THR A 62 6.10 -1.09 11.73
C THR A 62 5.78 0.40 11.87
N TYR A 63 4.58 0.79 11.46
CA TYR A 63 4.15 2.19 11.29
C TYR A 63 2.92 2.54 12.14
N GLY A 64 2.04 1.57 12.40
CA GLY A 64 0.85 1.73 13.22
C GLY A 64 1.13 1.90 14.72
N VAL A 65 2.23 1.34 15.22
CA VAL A 65 2.65 1.44 16.64
C VAL A 65 3.28 2.79 17.03
N ARG A 66 3.53 3.68 16.06
CA ARG A 66 4.13 5.01 16.31
C ARG A 66 3.07 5.99 16.82
N GLU A 67 3.50 7.01 17.57
CA GLU A 67 2.62 8.09 18.03
C GLU A 67 3.04 9.45 17.43
N PRO A 68 2.26 10.02 16.49
CA PRO A 68 1.07 9.47 15.86
C PRO A 68 1.40 8.35 14.84
N PRO A 69 0.42 7.47 14.50
CA PRO A 69 0.61 6.45 13.47
C PRO A 69 0.94 7.07 12.12
N GLN A 70 1.81 6.43 11.34
CA GLN A 70 2.19 6.89 10.00
C GLN A 70 1.26 6.27 8.95
N TRP A 71 0.08 6.86 8.80
CA TRP A 71 -0.98 6.37 7.90
C TRP A 71 -0.58 6.41 6.43
N LEU A 72 0.17 7.44 6.01
CA LEU A 72 0.62 7.57 4.62
C LEU A 72 1.52 6.41 4.17
N MET A 73 2.26 5.77 5.07
CA MET A 73 3.10 4.63 4.73
C MET A 73 2.29 3.47 4.16
N LEU A 74 1.09 3.21 4.70
CA LEU A 74 0.20 2.21 4.11
C LEU A 74 -0.21 2.61 2.70
N GLY A 75 -0.51 3.89 2.49
CA GLY A 75 -0.85 4.42 1.18
C GLY A 75 0.26 4.23 0.15
N TYR A 76 1.53 4.43 0.53
CA TYR A 76 2.68 4.22 -0.35
C TYR A 76 2.88 2.75 -0.69
N LEU A 77 2.76 1.86 0.31
CA LEU A 77 2.78 0.42 0.10
C LEU A 77 1.68 -0.04 -0.87
N THR A 78 0.45 0.47 -0.69
CA THR A 78 -0.69 0.19 -1.58
C THR A 78 -0.46 0.77 -2.98
N ALA A 79 0.04 2.00 -3.09
CA ALA A 79 0.33 2.65 -4.36
C ALA A 79 1.36 1.86 -5.19
N PHE A 80 2.37 1.27 -4.54
CA PHE A 80 3.34 0.40 -5.19
C PHE A 80 2.68 -0.79 -5.86
N LEU A 81 1.85 -1.54 -5.11
CA LEU A 81 1.13 -2.68 -5.65
C LEU A 81 0.11 -2.29 -6.74
N CYS A 82 -0.48 -1.09 -6.66
CA CYS A 82 -1.37 -0.58 -7.69
C CYS A 82 -0.66 -0.04 -8.93
N ARG A 83 0.68 0.01 -8.97
CA ARG A 83 1.51 0.61 -10.04
C ARG A 83 1.32 2.13 -10.18
N GLU A 84 0.96 2.78 -9.08
CA GLU A 84 0.80 4.24 -8.96
C GLU A 84 1.88 4.86 -8.04
N TYR A 85 2.97 4.11 -7.80
CA TYR A 85 4.08 4.55 -6.95
C TYR A 85 5.04 5.46 -7.69
N GLU A 86 5.37 6.59 -7.06
CA GLU A 86 6.37 7.54 -7.53
C GLU A 86 7.46 7.75 -6.48
N GLU A 87 8.67 7.27 -6.78
CA GLU A 87 9.81 7.26 -5.84
C GLU A 87 10.23 8.66 -5.34
N SER A 88 9.99 9.70 -6.14
CA SER A 88 10.36 11.09 -5.78
C SER A 88 9.45 11.68 -4.70
N THR A 89 8.23 11.18 -4.55
CA THR A 89 7.18 11.73 -3.68
C THR A 89 6.67 10.73 -2.63
N MET A 90 6.85 9.44 -2.84
CA MET A 90 6.42 8.36 -1.95
C MET A 90 7.65 7.60 -1.44
N PRO A 91 8.24 8.00 -0.30
CA PRO A 91 9.44 7.33 0.19
C PRO A 91 9.09 5.97 0.83
N LEU A 92 9.53 4.89 0.20
CA LEU A 92 9.60 3.55 0.80
C LEU A 92 11.06 3.18 1.12
N SER A 93 11.26 2.52 2.26
CA SER A 93 12.57 2.03 2.67
C SER A 93 12.91 0.70 1.97
N VAL A 94 14.18 0.30 2.02
CA VAL A 94 14.61 -1.03 1.52
C VAL A 94 13.84 -2.15 2.21
N GLN A 95 13.58 -2.02 3.52
CA GLN A 95 12.82 -3.01 4.28
C GLN A 95 11.37 -3.12 3.80
N ASP A 96 10.75 -2.01 3.38
CA ASP A 96 9.40 -2.04 2.80
C ASP A 96 9.37 -2.84 1.50
N PHE A 97 10.37 -2.63 0.64
CA PHE A 97 10.51 -3.39 -0.60
C PHE A 97 10.78 -4.88 -0.35
N GLU A 98 11.62 -5.20 0.63
CA GLU A 98 11.86 -6.59 1.04
C GLU A 98 10.58 -7.27 1.53
N GLU A 99 9.80 -6.60 2.37
CA GLU A 99 8.54 -7.15 2.88
C GLU A 99 7.50 -7.34 1.77
N ILE A 100 7.36 -6.35 0.88
CA ILE A 100 6.46 -6.47 -0.27
C ILE A 100 6.87 -7.69 -1.11
N ARG A 101 8.17 -7.86 -1.37
CA ARG A 101 8.68 -9.01 -2.13
C ARG A 101 8.34 -10.33 -1.44
N LEU A 102 8.54 -10.44 -0.13
CA LEU A 102 8.18 -11.63 0.64
C LEU A 102 6.68 -11.93 0.63
N THR A 103 5.86 -10.88 0.73
CA THR A 103 4.40 -10.96 0.65
C THR A 103 3.93 -11.43 -0.74
N LEU A 104 4.61 -10.99 -1.81
CA LEU A 104 4.31 -11.45 -3.17
C LEU A 104 4.77 -12.90 -3.39
N ASP A 105 5.92 -13.29 -2.83
CA ASP A 105 6.42 -14.66 -2.88
C ASP A 105 5.45 -15.64 -2.17
N SER A 106 4.87 -15.24 -1.03
CA SER A 106 3.96 -16.08 -0.23
C SER A 106 2.62 -16.35 -0.93
N ALA A 107 2.17 -15.40 -1.76
CA ALA A 107 0.90 -15.44 -2.47
C ALA A 107 1.03 -15.64 -3.98
N ALA A 108 2.22 -16.01 -4.49
CA ALA A 108 2.52 -16.05 -5.92
C ALA A 108 1.56 -16.91 -6.75
N ASP A 109 1.07 -18.02 -6.18
CA ASP A 109 0.13 -18.93 -6.84
C ASP A 109 -1.29 -18.33 -7.04
N GLU A 110 -1.61 -17.23 -6.33
CA GLU A 110 -2.92 -16.57 -6.37
C GLU A 110 -2.92 -15.29 -7.23
N ILE A 111 -1.74 -14.81 -7.64
CA ILE A 111 -1.57 -13.54 -8.35
C ILE A 111 -1.35 -13.80 -9.83
N ASP A 112 -1.93 -12.95 -10.69
CA ASP A 112 -1.67 -13.00 -12.12
C ASP A 112 -0.17 -12.86 -12.42
N ILE A 113 0.36 -13.79 -13.22
CA ILE A 113 1.79 -13.86 -13.53
C ILE A 113 2.31 -12.60 -14.24
N GLY A 114 1.47 -11.91 -15.02
CA GLY A 114 1.82 -10.65 -15.66
C GLY A 114 2.05 -9.55 -14.62
N VAL A 115 1.16 -9.45 -13.63
CA VAL A 115 1.29 -8.51 -12.51
C VAL A 115 2.55 -8.80 -11.70
N LEU A 116 2.79 -10.06 -11.34
CA LEU A 116 4.02 -10.45 -10.64
C LEU A 116 5.27 -10.08 -11.45
N THR A 117 5.29 -10.37 -12.74
CA THR A 117 6.43 -10.06 -13.62
C THR A 117 6.71 -8.57 -13.67
N GLU A 118 5.68 -7.73 -13.77
CA GLU A 118 5.81 -6.27 -13.72
C GLU A 118 6.45 -5.80 -12.40
N LEU A 119 5.97 -6.31 -11.26
CA LEU A 119 6.48 -5.96 -9.94
C LEU A 119 7.92 -6.47 -9.72
N TYR A 120 8.25 -7.69 -10.14
CA TYR A 120 9.62 -8.22 -10.05
C TYR A 120 10.61 -7.47 -10.94
N ASN A 121 10.18 -7.01 -12.12
CA ASN A 121 11.04 -6.17 -12.96
C ASN A 121 11.46 -4.89 -12.21
N PHE A 122 10.55 -4.27 -11.46
CA PHE A 122 10.92 -3.13 -10.61
C PHE A 122 12.00 -3.51 -9.59
N PHE A 123 11.85 -4.63 -8.88
CA PHE A 123 12.86 -5.08 -7.92
C PHE A 123 14.23 -5.36 -8.58
N VAL A 124 14.24 -5.95 -9.79
CA VAL A 124 15.48 -6.19 -10.55
C VAL A 124 16.14 -4.88 -10.97
N GLU A 125 15.37 -3.94 -11.53
CA GLU A 125 15.87 -2.65 -12.01
C GLU A 125 16.49 -1.82 -10.88
N LYS A 126 15.95 -1.95 -9.67
CA LYS A 126 16.43 -1.24 -8.48
C LYS A 126 17.53 -1.97 -7.73
N GLY A 127 17.85 -3.21 -8.11
CA GLY A 127 18.88 -4.03 -7.46
C GLY A 127 18.46 -4.55 -6.08
N TYR A 128 17.17 -4.81 -5.87
CA TYR A 128 16.63 -5.44 -4.66
C TYR A 128 16.64 -6.99 -4.75
N PHE A 129 17.66 -7.54 -5.41
CA PHE A 129 17.90 -8.98 -5.62
C PHE A 129 19.30 -9.38 -5.19
#